data_AF-A0A1G7ZEF0-F1
#
_entry.id   AF-A0A1G7ZEF0-F1
#
_cell.length_a   1.000
_cell.length_b   1.000
_cell.length_c   1.000
_cell.angle_alpha   90.00
_cell.angle_beta   90.00
_cell.angle_gamma   90.00
#
_symmetry.space_group_name_H-M   'P 1'
#
loop_
_entity.id
_entity.type
_entity.pdbx_description
1 polymer ?
#
loop_
_entity_poly.entity_id
_entity_poly.type
_entity_poly.pdbx_seq_one_letter_code
_entity_poly.pdbx_strand_id
1 'polypeptide(L)'
;MNTFAEFEIIGRVGQIKEGNGVLWVSIAAEYGRKDNHGDFQSKPFWNDVSIFNENVIKWVKENTVKGDLVRATGTIRSESYETNSGETRHGVKLACDNFSNLAHMIRKQMERQQAG
;
A
#
# COMPACT_ATOMS: atom_id res chain seq x y z
N MET A 1 -0.71 28.95 -9.80
CA MET A 1 -0.24 27.68 -10.41
C MET A 1 -0.16 26.65 -9.30
N ASN A 2 -0.84 25.52 -9.44
CA ASN A 2 -0.77 24.47 -8.42
C ASN A 2 0.41 23.54 -8.77
N THR A 3 1.30 23.32 -7.81
CA THR A 3 2.38 22.33 -7.91
C THR A 3 1.99 21.11 -7.08
N PHE A 4 2.51 19.94 -7.45
CA PHE A 4 2.18 18.68 -6.79
C PHE A 4 3.39 17.73 -6.79
N ALA A 5 3.44 16.86 -5.79
CA ALA A 5 4.37 15.74 -5.70
C ALA A 5 3.55 14.52 -5.28
N GLU A 6 3.42 13.55 -6.18
CA GLU A 6 2.48 12.44 -6.04
C GLU A 6 3.17 11.08 -6.20
N PHE A 7 2.49 10.03 -5.75
CA PHE A 7 2.85 8.65 -6.02
C PHE A 7 1.64 7.85 -6.51
N GLU A 8 1.94 6.77 -7.23
CA GLU A 8 1.00 5.71 -7.56
C GLU A 8 1.69 4.36 -7.34
N ILE A 9 1.03 3.45 -6.62
CA ILE A 9 1.49 2.08 -6.42
C ILE A 9 0.36 1.13 -6.82
N ILE A 10 0.67 0.22 -7.73
CA ILE A 10 -0.13 -0.98 -7.98
C ILE A 10 0.69 -2.17 -7.51
N GLY A 11 0.15 -2.95 -6.57
CA GLY A 11 0.89 -4.04 -5.95
C GLY A 11 0.05 -4.89 -5.03
N ARG A 12 0.68 -5.84 -4.34
CA ARG A 12 0.00 -6.77 -3.43
C ARG A 12 0.13 -6.35 -1.98
N VAL A 13 -0.97 -6.42 -1.23
CA VAL A 13 -0.98 -6.12 0.20
C VAL A 13 -0.17 -7.16 0.98
N GLY A 14 0.79 -6.70 1.79
CA GLY A 14 1.56 -7.53 2.70
C GLY A 14 1.02 -7.51 4.14
N GLN A 15 0.92 -6.31 4.71
CA GLN A 15 0.49 -6.09 6.09
C GLN A 15 -0.43 -4.87 6.17
N ILE A 16 -1.42 -4.94 7.06
CA ILE A 16 -2.28 -3.81 7.45
C ILE A 16 -2.09 -3.61 8.96
N LYS A 17 -1.72 -2.39 9.37
CA LYS A 17 -1.51 -2.02 10.78
C LYS A 17 -2.23 -0.71 11.06
N GLU A 18 -2.87 -0.60 12.22
CA GLU A 18 -3.50 0.63 12.67
C GLU A 18 -2.85 1.14 13.97
N GLY A 19 -2.86 2.45 14.16
CA GLY A 19 -2.49 3.09 15.41
C GLY A 19 -2.47 4.61 15.27
N ASN A 20 -2.73 5.33 16.36
CA ASN A 20 -2.69 6.79 16.42
C ASN A 20 -3.53 7.48 15.31
N GLY A 21 -4.69 6.92 14.97
CA GLY A 21 -5.56 7.47 13.91
C GLY A 21 -5.04 7.30 12.48
N VAL A 22 -4.03 6.44 12.27
CA VAL A 22 -3.44 6.15 10.97
C VAL A 22 -3.58 4.67 10.65
N LEU A 23 -3.90 4.36 9.40
CA LEU A 23 -3.80 3.00 8.85
C LEU A 23 -2.59 2.91 7.93
N TRP A 24 -1.64 2.04 8.26
CA TRP A 24 -0.51 1.69 7.42
C TRP A 24 -0.80 0.43 6.62
N VAL A 25 -0.57 0.51 5.31
CA VAL A 25 -0.68 -0.66 4.41
C VAL A 25 0.65 -0.85 3.70
N SER A 26 1.24 -2.02 3.88
CA SER A 26 2.45 -2.42 3.14
C SER A 26 2.06 -2.99 1.79
N ILE A 27 2.62 -2.48 0.71
CA ILE A 27 2.31 -2.87 -0.67
C ILE A 27 3.60 -3.29 -1.37
N ALA A 28 3.64 -4.54 -1.85
CA ALA A 28 4.72 -5.05 -2.68
C ALA A 28 4.43 -4.76 -4.16
N ALA A 29 5.27 -3.93 -4.78
CA ALA A 29 5.36 -3.80 -6.22
C ALA A 29 6.43 -4.78 -6.74
N GLU A 30 6.03 -5.72 -7.60
CA GLU A 30 6.91 -6.77 -8.11
C GLU A 30 7.51 -6.36 -9.45
N TYR A 31 8.85 -6.37 -9.53
CA TYR A 31 9.61 -6.01 -10.74
C TYR A 31 10.50 -7.16 -11.20
N GLY A 32 10.13 -8.39 -10.84
CA GLY A 32 10.90 -9.57 -11.14
C GLY A 32 11.21 -9.69 -12.63
N ARG A 33 12.40 -10.23 -12.91
CA ARG A 33 12.91 -10.41 -14.28
C ARG A 33 13.46 -11.82 -14.43
N LYS A 34 13.47 -12.31 -15.65
CA LYS A 34 14.20 -13.54 -15.96
C LYS A 34 15.70 -13.28 -15.87
N ASP A 35 16.43 -14.19 -15.26
CA ASP A 35 17.88 -14.19 -15.31
C ASP A 35 18.40 -14.82 -16.61
N ASN A 36 19.72 -14.94 -16.72
CA ASN A 36 20.40 -15.47 -17.91
C ASN A 36 20.14 -16.97 -18.13
N HIS A 37 19.58 -17.68 -17.15
CA HIS A 37 19.19 -19.09 -17.23
C HIS A 37 17.70 -19.27 -17.55
N GLY A 38 16.95 -18.16 -17.62
CA GLY A 38 15.52 -18.16 -17.92
C GLY A 38 14.63 -18.26 -16.68
N ASP A 39 15.21 -18.34 -15.48
CA ASP A 39 14.48 -18.44 -14.23
C ASP A 39 13.95 -17.06 -13.81
N PHE A 40 12.67 -17.00 -13.39
CA PHE A 40 12.08 -15.75 -12.94
C PHE A 40 12.53 -15.43 -11.51
N GLN A 41 13.23 -14.31 -11.35
CA GLN A 41 13.70 -13.83 -10.07
C GLN A 41 12.73 -12.77 -9.53
N SER A 42 12.01 -13.09 -8.46
CA SER A 42 11.14 -12.15 -7.74
C SER A 42 11.99 -11.08 -7.03
N LYS A 43 11.58 -9.83 -7.18
CA LYS A 43 12.19 -8.66 -6.56
C LYS A 43 11.09 -7.67 -6.12
N PRO A 44 10.41 -7.95 -5.00
CA PRO A 44 9.37 -7.08 -4.48
C PRO A 44 9.99 -5.85 -3.83
N PHE A 45 9.49 -4.68 -4.23
CA PHE A 45 9.73 -3.43 -3.51
C PHE A 45 8.56 -3.15 -2.58
N TRP A 46 8.84 -3.24 -1.28
CA TRP A 46 7.88 -2.97 -0.22
C TRP A 46 7.79 -1.48 0.06
N ASN A 47 6.57 -0.97 0.02
CA ASN A 47 6.27 0.44 0.28
C ASN A 47 5.17 0.51 1.33
N ASP A 48 5.39 1.28 2.39
CA ASP A 48 4.37 1.51 3.41
C ASP A 48 3.65 2.83 3.12
N VAL A 49 2.35 2.73 2.83
CA VAL A 49 1.48 3.91 2.66
C VAL A 49 0.73 4.21 3.95
N SER A 50 0.62 5.49 4.28
CA SER A 50 -0.11 5.99 5.47
C SER A 50 -1.45 6.59 5.04
N ILE A 51 -2.55 6.11 5.57
CA ILE A 51 -3.91 6.61 5.30
C ILE A 51 -4.40 7.32 6.55
N PHE A 52 -4.86 8.57 6.38
CA PHE A 52 -5.36 9.42 7.48
C PHE A 52 -6.86 9.68 7.37
N ASN A 53 -7.43 9.61 6.17
CA ASN A 53 -8.85 9.85 5.96
C ASN A 53 -9.68 8.68 6.51
N GLU A 54 -10.49 8.93 7.54
CA GLU A 54 -11.29 7.90 8.22
C GLU A 54 -12.21 7.10 7.29
N ASN A 55 -12.77 7.73 6.26
CA ASN A 55 -13.62 7.04 5.29
C ASN A 55 -12.82 6.04 4.45
N VAL A 56 -11.59 6.42 4.06
CA VAL A 56 -10.67 5.54 3.33
C VAL A 56 -10.19 4.42 4.26
N ILE A 57 -9.84 4.73 5.51
CA ILE A 57 -9.46 3.73 6.52
C ILE A 57 -10.56 2.69 6.69
N LYS A 58 -11.81 3.13 6.91
CA LYS A 58 -12.96 2.25 7.06
C LYS A 58 -13.14 1.36 5.83
N TRP A 59 -13.11 1.96 4.64
CA TRP A 59 -13.24 1.23 3.39
C TRP A 59 -12.15 0.17 3.21
N VAL A 60 -10.88 0.50 3.50
CA VAL A 60 -9.77 -0.44 3.36
C VAL A 60 -9.93 -1.62 4.32
N LYS A 61 -10.27 -1.36 5.57
CA LYS A 61 -10.50 -2.41 6.58
C LYS A 61 -11.60 -3.39 6.20
N GLU A 62 -12.69 -2.90 5.63
CA GLU A 62 -13.84 -3.72 5.25
C GLU A 62 -13.62 -4.50 3.95
N ASN A 63 -12.79 -3.97 3.04
CA ASN A 63 -12.75 -4.45 1.66
C ASN A 63 -11.39 -5.01 1.23
N THR A 64 -10.37 -5.00 2.08
CA THR A 64 -8.99 -5.37 1.70
C THR A 64 -8.40 -6.38 2.68
N VAL A 65 -7.77 -7.41 2.14
CA VAL A 65 -7.04 -8.43 2.92
C VAL A 65 -5.62 -8.63 2.36
N LYS A 66 -4.78 -9.31 3.12
CA LYS A 66 -3.42 -9.69 2.69
C LYS A 66 -3.47 -10.45 1.36
N GLY A 67 -2.56 -10.11 0.45
CA GLY A 67 -2.44 -10.70 -0.88
C GLY A 67 -3.24 -10.00 -1.97
N ASP A 68 -4.19 -9.14 -1.61
CA ASP A 68 -5.02 -8.42 -2.58
C ASP A 68 -4.18 -7.53 -3.50
N LEU A 69 -4.54 -7.53 -4.79
CA LEU A 69 -4.00 -6.56 -5.74
C LEU A 69 -4.73 -5.24 -5.53
N VAL A 70 -3.99 -4.19 -5.21
CA VAL A 70 -4.51 -2.86 -4.86
C VAL A 70 -3.84 -1.78 -5.70
N ARG A 71 -4.51 -0.63 -5.79
CA ARG A 71 -3.98 0.64 -6.29
C ARG A 71 -4.06 1.66 -5.16
N ALA A 72 -2.94 2.30 -4.83
CA ALA A 72 -2.86 3.39 -3.86
C ALA A 72 -2.25 4.62 -4.53
N THR A 73 -2.88 5.79 -4.35
CA THR A 73 -2.40 7.07 -4.86
C THR A 73 -2.47 8.14 -3.78
N GLY A 74 -1.55 9.10 -3.84
CA GLY A 74 -1.58 10.26 -2.95
C GLY A 74 -0.32 11.08 -3.06
N THR A 75 0.03 11.76 -1.96
CA THR A 75 1.16 12.70 -1.92
C THR A 75 2.42 12.06 -1.35
N ILE A 76 3.56 12.47 -1.90
CA ILE A 76 4.89 12.07 -1.44
C ILE A 76 5.62 13.28 -0.85
N ARG A 77 6.22 13.11 0.33
CA ARG A 77 7.02 14.16 0.97
C ARG A 77 8.19 13.59 1.73
N SER A 78 9.32 14.29 1.71
CA SER A 78 10.41 14.03 2.65
C SER A 78 9.98 14.43 4.05
N GLU A 79 10.40 13.66 5.05
CA GLU A 79 10.20 14.00 6.45
C GLU A 79 11.45 13.71 7.26
N SER A 80 11.61 14.44 8.37
CA SER A 80 12.62 14.16 9.37
C SER A 80 11.96 14.05 10.74
N TYR A 81 12.40 13.09 11.54
CA TYR A 81 11.90 12.91 12.90
C TYR A 81 13.05 12.53 13.83
N GLU A 82 12.97 12.95 15.08
CA GLU A 82 13.90 12.55 16.12
C GLU A 82 13.48 11.20 16.69
N THR A 83 14.44 10.28 16.84
CA THR A 83 14.23 9.03 17.55
C THR A 83 14.28 9.27 19.06
N ASN A 84 13.80 8.29 19.82
CA ASN A 84 13.90 8.33 21.29
C ASN A 84 15.35 8.38 21.80
N SER A 85 16.35 8.08 20.96
CA SER A 85 17.77 8.19 21.27
C SER A 85 18.38 9.55 20.89
N GLY A 86 17.58 10.50 20.38
CA GLY A 86 18.03 11.84 19.96
C GLY A 86 18.65 11.88 18.55
N GLU A 87 18.57 10.82 17.77
CA GLU A 87 19.06 10.79 16.38
C GLU A 87 17.99 11.39 15.45
N THR A 88 18.36 12.34 14.59
CA THR A 88 17.48 12.78 13.49
C THR A 88 17.53 11.77 12.35
N ARG A 89 16.39 11.19 11.98
CA ARG A 89 16.25 10.32 10.81
C ARG A 89 15.51 11.02 9.70
N HIS A 90 15.96 10.79 8.48
CA HIS A 90 15.29 11.23 7.26
C HIS A 90 14.53 10.06 6.64
N GLY A 91 13.31 10.33 6.20
CA GLY A 91 12.44 9.36 5.55
C GLY A 91 11.60 10.00 4.46
N VAL A 92 10.81 9.17 3.81
CA VAL A 92 9.80 9.58 2.83
C VAL A 92 8.45 9.08 3.32
N LYS A 93 7.46 9.97 3.36
CA LYS A 93 6.08 9.64 3.68
C LYS A 93 5.25 9.57 2.41
N LEU A 94 4.62 8.42 2.21
CA LEU A 94 3.61 8.18 1.20
C LEU A 94 2.23 8.35 1.88
N ALA A 95 1.68 9.55 1.84
CA ALA A 95 0.35 9.83 2.39
C ALA A 95 -0.70 9.48 1.33
N CYS A 96 -1.45 8.41 1.57
CA CYS A 96 -2.42 7.87 0.63
C CYS A 96 -3.77 8.55 0.81
N ASP A 97 -4.24 9.14 -0.29
CA ASP A 97 -5.51 9.86 -0.36
C ASP A 97 -6.61 8.99 -0.99
N ASN A 98 -6.23 8.07 -1.89
CA ASN A 98 -7.17 7.19 -2.56
C ASN A 98 -6.64 5.75 -2.62
N PHE A 99 -7.51 4.79 -2.30
CA PHE A 99 -7.18 3.38 -2.23
C PHE A 99 -8.26 2.55 -2.92
N SER A 100 -7.85 1.65 -3.80
CA SER A 100 -8.75 0.76 -4.53
C SER A 100 -8.24 -0.67 -4.48
N ASN A 101 -9.15 -1.62 -4.34
CA ASN A 101 -8.84 -3.04 -4.34
C ASN A 101 -9.33 -3.64 -5.66
N LEU A 102 -8.36 -3.98 -6.50
CA LEU A 102 -8.58 -4.50 -7.85
C LEU A 102 -8.98 -5.98 -7.83
N ALA A 103 -8.68 -6.70 -6.74
CA ALA A 103 -9.09 -8.09 -6.53
C ALA A 103 -10.48 -8.23 -5.86
N HIS A 104 -11.02 -7.14 -5.31
CA HIS A 104 -12.20 -7.17 -4.44
C HIS A 104 -13.44 -7.78 -5.11
N MET A 105 -13.73 -7.37 -6.36
CA MET A 105 -14.91 -7.85 -7.09
C MET A 105 -14.83 -9.33 -7.40
N ILE A 106 -13.64 -9.83 -7.74
CA ILE A 106 -13.39 -11.24 -8.01
C ILE A 106 -13.62 -12.06 -6.74
N ARG A 107 -13.08 -11.62 -5.59
CA ARG A 107 -13.31 -12.30 -4.30
C ARG A 107 -14.79 -12.38 -3.94
N LYS A 108 -15.51 -11.24 -4.00
CA LYS A 108 -16.95 -11.21 -3.68
C LYS A 108 -17.77 -12.13 -4.58
N GLN A 109 -17.40 -12.28 -5.85
CA GLN A 109 -18.05 -13.24 -6.74
C GLN A 109 -17.80 -14.69 -6.32
N MET A 110 -16.55 -15.04 -5.99
CA MET A 110 -16.19 -16.38 -5.53
C MET A 110 -16.92 -16.76 -4.23
N GLU A 111 -17.00 -15.83 -3.27
CA GLU A 111 -17.72 -16.04 -2.00
C GLU A 111 -19.22 -16.32 -2.23
N ARG A 112 -19.85 -15.59 -3.16
CA ARG A 112 -21.27 -15.80 -3.52
C ARG A 112 -21.53 -17.15 -4.19
N GLN A 113 -20.61 -17.60 -5.03
CA GLN A 113 -20.72 -18.90 -5.72
C GLN A 113 -20.54 -20.09 -4.77
N GLN A 114 -19.83 -19.92 -3.65
CA GLN A 114 -19.64 -20.96 -2.64
C GLN A 114 -20.80 -21.02 -1.63
N ALA A 115 -21.59 -19.95 -1.52
CA ALA A 115 -22.69 -19.83 -0.57
C ALA A 115 -24.08 -20.18 -1.15
N GLY A 116 -24.17 -20.42 -2.46
CA GLY A 116 -25.39 -20.85 -3.16
C GLY A 116 -25.25 -22.27 -3.69
#